data_AF-A0A317DSM6-F1
#
_entry.id   AF-A0A317DSM6-F1
#
_cell.length_a   1.000
_cell.length_b   1.000
_cell.length_c   1.000
_cell.angle_alpha   90.00
_cell.angle_beta   90.00
_cell.angle_gamma   90.00
#
_symmetry.space_group_name_H-M   'P 1'
#
loop_
_entity.id
_entity.type
_entity.pdbx_description
1 polymer ?
#
loop_
_entity_poly.entity_id
_entity_poly.type
_entity_poly.pdbx_seq_one_letter_code
_entity_poly.pdbx_strand_id
1 'polypeptide(L)' 'MSGNQIAFDLALPPRRYIRRQRAADDQVYAAVCRLRRGGHEVHRVSDAQHCVDGALLTTAELIRKAQGA' A
#
# COMPACT_ATOMS: atom_id res chain seq x y z
N MET A 1 26.85 -24.91 -15.31
CA MET A 1 25.46 -24.57 -14.92
C MET A 1 25.55 -23.69 -13.68
N SER A 2 25.27 -22.40 -13.85
CA SER A 2 25.47 -21.38 -12.81
C SER A 2 24.34 -21.48 -11.79
N GLY A 3 24.66 -21.87 -10.57
CA GLY A 3 23.72 -21.90 -9.45
C GLY A 3 23.37 -20.47 -9.06
N ASN A 4 22.18 -20.02 -9.47
CA ASN A 4 21.64 -18.72 -9.10
C ASN A 4 21.27 -18.77 -7.61
N GLN A 5 22.22 -18.37 -6.75
CA GLN A 5 22.01 -18.27 -5.30
C GLN A 5 20.98 -17.16 -5.04
N ILE A 6 19.77 -17.56 -4.68
CA ILE A 6 18.74 -16.65 -4.18
C ILE A 6 19.24 -16.10 -2.84
N ALA A 7 19.74 -14.88 -2.84
CA ALA A 7 20.07 -14.15 -1.63
C ALA A 7 18.77 -13.88 -0.85
N PHE A 8 18.46 -14.75 0.12
CA PHE A 8 17.48 -14.45 1.14
C PHE A 8 18.06 -13.38 2.05
N ASP A 9 17.67 -12.13 1.82
CA ASP A 9 18.02 -10.99 2.66
C ASP A 9 17.25 -11.09 4.00
N LEU A 10 17.78 -11.93 4.88
CA LEU A 10 17.28 -12.24 6.23
C LEU A 10 17.76 -11.20 7.26
N ALA A 11 18.00 -9.96 6.84
CA ALA A 11 18.70 -8.94 7.63
C ALA A 11 17.79 -7.91 8.32
N LEU A 12 16.46 -8.12 8.39
CA LEU A 12 15.59 -7.25 9.18
C LEU A 12 15.15 -7.96 10.46
N PRO A 13 15.54 -7.47 11.66
CA PRO A 13 15.04 -8.05 12.90
C PRO A 13 13.51 -7.96 12.92
N PRO A 14 12.80 -9.02 13.34
CA PRO A 14 11.35 -9.18 13.11
C PRO A 14 10.52 -8.00 13.64
N ARG A 15 10.99 -7.36 14.72
CA ARG A 15 10.35 -6.16 15.30
C ARG A 15 10.32 -4.94 14.36
N ARG A 16 11.35 -4.74 13.54
CA ARG A 16 11.41 -3.58 12.61
C ARG A 16 10.53 -3.79 11.38
N TYR A 17 10.48 -5.01 10.88
CA TYR A 17 9.63 -5.40 9.75
C TYR A 17 8.14 -5.18 10.08
N ILE A 18 7.68 -5.69 11.23
CA ILE A 18 6.28 -5.55 11.68
C ILE A 18 5.87 -4.07 11.81
N ARG A 19 6.75 -3.22 12.34
CA ARG A 19 6.46 -1.78 12.48
C ARG A 19 6.31 -1.07 11.13
N ARG A 20 7.16 -1.40 10.15
CA ARG A 20 7.08 -0.82 8.80
C ARG A 20 5.80 -1.24 8.09
N GLN A 21 5.40 -2.51 8.23
CA GLN A 21 4.16 -3.01 7.66
C GLN A 21 2.95 -2.30 8.25
N ARG A 22 2.86 -2.16 9.58
CA ARG A 22 1.79 -1.39 10.22
C ARG A 22 1.74 0.07 9.76
N ALA A 23 2.89 0.73 9.68
CA ALA A 23 2.95 2.12 9.22
C ALA A 23 2.47 2.27 7.77
N ALA A 24 2.75 1.29 6.90
CA ALA A 24 2.23 1.27 5.55
C ALA A 24 0.69 1.07 5.54
N ASP A 25 0.18 0.12 6.33
CA ASP A 25 -1.25 -0.14 6.45
C ASP A 25 -2.01 1.08 7.00
N ASP A 26 -1.45 1.77 8.00
CA ASP A 26 -2.02 2.98 8.59
C ASP A 26 -2.11 4.13 7.55
N GLN A 27 -1.11 4.27 6.69
CA GLN A 27 -1.11 5.27 5.61
C GLN A 27 -2.19 4.98 4.56
N VAL A 28 -2.36 3.70 4.18
CA VAL A 28 -3.43 3.29 3.25
C VAL A 28 -4.79 3.58 3.86
N TYR A 29 -5.00 3.20 5.12
CA TYR A 29 -6.24 3.48 5.82
C TYR A 29 -6.56 4.98 5.86
N ALA A 30 -5.59 5.81 6.21
CA ALA A 30 -5.74 7.26 6.23
C ALA A 30 -6.11 7.84 4.85
N ALA A 31 -5.46 7.34 3.79
CA ALA A 31 -5.74 7.75 2.41
C ALA A 31 -7.17 7.40 1.98
N VAL A 32 -7.61 6.16 2.25
CA VAL A 32 -8.98 5.70 1.96
C VAL A 32 -10.01 6.55 2.71
N CYS A 33 -9.79 6.80 4.01
CA CYS A 33 -10.70 7.63 4.81
C CYS A 33 -10.84 9.05 4.26
N ARG A 34 -9.73 9.67 3.83
CA ARG A 34 -9.76 11.03 3.28
C ARG A 34 -10.50 11.08 1.95
N LEU A 35 -10.22 10.14 1.05
CA LEU A 35 -10.92 10.06 -0.24
C LEU A 35 -12.44 9.85 -0.07
N ARG A 36 -12.84 8.94 0.83
CA ARG A 36 -14.26 8.73 1.14
C ARG A 36 -14.94 9.96 1.75
N ARG A 37 -14.23 10.72 2.59
CA ARG A 37 -14.73 12.01 3.10
C ARG A 37 -14.89 13.06 2.01
N GLY A 38 -14.05 13.00 0.97
CA GLY A 38 -14.18 13.81 -0.25
C GLY A 38 -15.29 13.33 -1.20
N GLY A 39 -16.03 12.27 -0.84
CA GLY A 39 -17.12 11.73 -1.66
C GLY A 39 -16.69 10.67 -2.69
N HIS A 40 -15.42 10.27 -2.71
CA HIS A 40 -14.94 9.24 -3.62
C HIS A 40 -15.35 7.84 -3.16
N GLU A 41 -15.73 7.00 -4.11
CA GLU A 41 -16.01 5.60 -3.87
C GLU A 41 -14.71 4.79 -3.95
N VAL A 42 -14.32 4.15 -2.84
CA VAL A 42 -13.04 3.43 -2.75
C VAL A 42 -13.25 1.97 -2.35
N HIS A 43 -12.80 1.06 -3.21
CA HIS A 43 -12.84 -0.39 -3.00
C HIS A 43 -11.43 -0.99 -3.08
N ARG A 44 -11.14 -1.98 -2.24
CA ARG A 44 -9.90 -2.74 -2.34
C ARG A 44 -10.10 -3.89 -3.32
N VAL A 45 -9.20 -4.01 -4.30
CA VAL A 45 -9.24 -5.07 -5.32
C VAL A 45 -8.20 -6.16 -5.00
N SER A 46 -7.03 -5.76 -4.51
CA SER A 46 -5.96 -6.67 -4.06
C SER A 46 -5.13 -6.01 -2.95
N ASP A 47 -4.05 -6.67 -2.52
CA ASP A 47 -3.14 -6.10 -1.52
C ASP A 47 -2.38 -4.86 -2.02
N ALA A 48 -2.22 -4.72 -3.33
CA ALA A 48 -1.47 -3.62 -3.95
C ALA A 48 -2.34 -2.68 -4.79
N GLN A 49 -3.64 -2.96 -4.95
CA GLN A 49 -4.52 -2.23 -5.86
C GLN A 49 -5.88 -1.89 -5.25
N HIS A 50 -6.34 -0.69 -5.58
CA HIS A 50 -7.56 -0.09 -5.10
C HIS A 50 -8.32 0.54 -6.26
N CYS A 51 -9.62 0.31 -6.34
CA CYS A 51 -10.50 0.99 -7.27
C CYS A 51 -11.02 2.27 -6.62
N VAL A 52 -10.89 3.41 -7.29
CA VAL A 52 -11.39 4.72 -6.85
C VAL A 52 -12.23 5.31 -7.97
N ASP A 53 -13.53 5.47 -7.74
CA ASP A 53 -14.51 5.96 -8.74
C ASP A 53 -14.45 5.21 -10.08
N GLY A 54 -14.21 3.89 -10.04
CA GLY A 54 -14.05 3.06 -11.23
C GLY A 54 -12.63 3.03 -11.82
N ALA A 55 -11.69 3.85 -11.35
CA ALA A 55 -10.30 3.82 -11.78
C ALA A 55 -9.44 2.90 -10.89
N LEU A 56 -8.70 1.98 -11.50
CA LEU A 56 -7.78 1.10 -10.77
C LEU A 56 -6.46 1.83 -10.49
N LEU A 57 -6.13 2.00 -9.21
CA LEU A 57 -4.93 2.65 -8.71
C LEU A 57 -4.09 1.68 -7.89
N THR A 58 -2.77 1.83 -7.98
CA THR A 58 -1.83 1.22 -7.04
C THR A 58 -1.94 1.88 -5.66
N THR A 59 -1.45 1.20 -4.62
CA THR A 59 -1.39 1.77 -3.27
C THR A 59 -0.65 3.12 -3.21
N ALA A 60 0.43 3.28 -3.98
CA ALA A 60 1.18 4.53 -4.04
C ALA A 60 0.37 5.67 -4.71
N GLU A 61 -0.34 5.36 -5.80
CA GLU A 61 -1.20 6.31 -6.50
C GLU A 61 -2.41 6.73 -5.66
N LEU A 62 -3.01 5.79 -4.93
CA LEU A 62 -4.08 6.07 -3.97
C LEU A 62 -3.62 7.09 -2.91
N ILE A 63 -2.45 6.85 -2.30
CA ILE A 63 -1.90 7.75 -1.28
C ILE A 63 -1.63 9.13 -1.88
N ARG A 64 -1.06 9.20 -3.09
CA ARG A 64 -0.81 10.47 -3.78
C ARG A 64 -2.11 11.22 -4.09
N LYS A 65 -3.14 10.52 -4.59
CA LYS A 65 -4.46 11.10 -4.86
C LYS A 65 -5.09 11.66 -3.58
N ALA A 66 -5.00 10.93 -2.47
CA ALA A 66 -5.49 11.38 -1.17
C ALA A 66 -4.69 12.56 -0.58
N GLN A 67 -3.48 12.86 -1.05
CA GLN A 67 -2.73 14.04 -0.57
C GLN A 67 -3.09 15.31 -1.35
N GLY A 68 -3.65 15.18 -2.56
CA GLY A 68 -4.07 16.30 -3.41
C GLY A 68 -5.58 16.58 -3.43
N ALA A 69 -6.39 15.75 -2.75
CA ALA A 69 -7.84 15.87 -2.61
C ALA A 69 -8.22 16.44 -1.24
#